data_AF-A0A736H196-F1
#
_entry.id   AF-A0A736H196-F1
#
_cell.length_a   1.000
_cell.length_b   1.000
_cell.length_c   1.000
_cell.angle_alpha   90.00
_cell.angle_beta   90.00
_cell.angle_gamma   90.00
#
_symmetry.space_group_name_H-M   'P 1'
#
loop_
_entity.id
_entity.type
_entity.pdbx_description
1 polymer ?
#
loop_
_entity_poly.entity_id
_entity_poly.type
_entity_poly.pdbx_seq_one_letter_code
_entity_poly.pdbx_strand_id
1 'polypeptide(L)'
;MPAPMYGADDPRRCSGNSVSEVLDKFRKNYDLIMSLPQETKAERDFRNSIWLAERNEKELIRQTSIRPFRKATYTKFIEIDPRLRDYRSRYGAISNN
;
A
#
# COMPACT_ATOMS: atom_id res chain seq x y z
N MET A 1 32.73 -5.43 -18.33
CA MET A 1 31.71 -5.15 -17.29
C MET A 1 32.32 -5.47 -15.93
N PRO A 2 32.17 -4.62 -14.91
CA PRO A 2 32.63 -4.95 -13.56
C PRO A 2 31.81 -6.12 -13.00
N ALA A 3 32.45 -6.96 -12.19
CA ALA A 3 31.78 -8.08 -11.54
C ALA A 3 30.70 -7.56 -10.55
N PRO A 4 29.56 -8.26 -10.41
CA PRO A 4 28.51 -7.89 -9.46
C PRO A 4 29.07 -7.80 -8.03
N MET A 5 28.66 -6.76 -7.28
CA MET A 5 29.16 -6.49 -5.93
C MET A 5 28.86 -7.61 -4.92
N TYR A 6 27.85 -8.45 -5.21
CA TYR A 6 27.51 -9.66 -4.47
C TYR A 6 27.44 -10.81 -5.47
N GLY A 7 28.47 -11.65 -5.48
CA GLY A 7 28.56 -12.81 -6.35
C GLY A 7 27.51 -13.87 -6.02
N ALA A 8 27.34 -14.85 -6.92
CA ALA A 8 26.41 -15.95 -6.70
C ALA A 8 26.70 -16.71 -5.37
N ASP A 9 27.98 -16.77 -5.00
CA ASP A 9 28.53 -17.46 -3.82
C ASP A 9 28.69 -16.55 -2.59
N ASP A 10 28.23 -15.29 -2.62
CA ASP A 10 28.38 -14.38 -1.49
C ASP A 10 27.44 -14.79 -0.34
N PRO A 11 27.96 -15.09 0.87
CA PRO A 11 27.13 -15.46 2.03
C PRO A 11 26.19 -14.33 2.50
N ARG A 12 26.38 -13.08 2.04
CA ARG A 12 25.46 -11.95 2.28
C ARG A 12 24.29 -11.92 1.29
N ARG A 13 24.27 -12.81 0.30
CA ARG A 13 23.16 -12.94 -0.66
C ARG A 13 21.96 -13.59 0.05
N CYS A 14 21.13 -12.77 0.68
CA CYS A 14 19.97 -13.20 1.48
C CYS A 14 18.89 -13.97 0.69
N SER A 15 18.96 -14.02 -0.64
CA SER A 15 17.94 -14.69 -1.45
C SER A 15 18.11 -16.20 -1.54
N GLY A 16 19.29 -16.75 -1.17
CA GLY A 16 19.57 -18.20 -1.04
C GLY A 16 19.36 -19.07 -2.29
N ASN A 17 18.77 -18.53 -3.36
CA ASN A 17 18.38 -19.29 -4.54
C ASN A 17 19.48 -19.25 -5.60
N SER A 18 19.87 -20.43 -6.08
CA SER A 18 20.70 -20.58 -7.27
C SER A 18 19.98 -20.02 -8.53
N VAL A 19 20.74 -19.63 -9.56
CA VAL A 19 20.15 -19.16 -10.83
C VAL A 19 19.23 -20.24 -11.42
N SER A 20 19.64 -21.49 -11.34
CA SER A 20 18.83 -22.66 -11.75
C SER A 20 17.50 -22.74 -11.00
N GLU A 21 17.48 -22.55 -9.68
CA GLU A 21 16.24 -22.58 -8.90
C GLU A 21 15.27 -21.46 -9.29
N VAL A 22 15.81 -20.28 -9.59
CA VAL A 22 15.00 -19.16 -10.05
C VAL A 22 14.38 -19.48 -11.41
N LEU A 23 15.16 -20.04 -12.34
CA LEU A 23 14.67 -20.45 -13.65
C LEU A 23 13.65 -21.59 -13.58
N ASP A 24 13.85 -22.56 -12.69
CA ASP A 24 12.89 -23.64 -12.46
C ASP A 24 11.57 -23.12 -11.88
N LYS A 25 11.62 -22.13 -10.99
CA LYS A 25 10.43 -21.45 -10.47
C LYS A 25 9.69 -20.70 -11.58
N PHE A 26 10.40 -19.99 -12.45
CA PHE A 26 9.79 -19.33 -13.61
C PHE A 26 9.12 -20.34 -14.55
N ARG A 27 9.79 -21.46 -14.84
CA ARG A 27 9.23 -22.52 -15.68
C ARG A 27 7.95 -23.10 -15.09
N LYS A 28 7.97 -23.48 -13.81
CA LYS A 28 6.78 -24.02 -13.10
C LYS A 28 5.62 -23.02 -13.08
N ASN A 29 5.91 -21.73 -12.87
CA ASN A 29 4.88 -20.70 -12.91
C ASN A 29 4.31 -20.51 -14.31
N TYR A 30 5.15 -20.55 -15.33
CA TYR A 30 4.70 -20.42 -16.71
C TYR A 30 3.83 -21.62 -17.12
N ASP A 31 4.28 -22.83 -16.82
CA ASP A 31 3.52 -24.07 -17.07
C ASP A 31 2.17 -24.04 -16.36
N LEU A 32 2.13 -23.55 -15.11
CA LEU A 32 0.87 -23.36 -14.37
C LEU A 32 -0.05 -22.36 -15.08
N ILE A 33 0.45 -21.19 -15.48
CA ILE A 33 -0.36 -20.17 -16.18
C ILE A 33 -0.88 -20.70 -17.52
N MET A 34 -0.08 -21.47 -18.25
CA MET A 34 -0.49 -22.08 -19.52
C MET A 34 -1.50 -23.22 -19.31
N SER A 35 -1.45 -23.91 -18.17
CA SER A 35 -2.42 -24.96 -17.82
C SER A 35 -3.78 -24.41 -17.40
N LEU A 36 -3.84 -23.14 -16.98
CA LEU A 36 -5.09 -22.50 -16.58
C LEU A 36 -5.93 -22.18 -17.83
N PRO A 37 -7.26 -22.35 -17.74
CA PRO A 37 -8.14 -21.95 -18.83
C PRO A 37 -8.00 -20.46 -19.09
N GLN A 38 -7.78 -20.10 -20.36
CA GLN A 38 -7.68 -18.70 -20.74
C GLN A 38 -9.03 -18.01 -20.54
N GLU A 39 -9.02 -16.90 -19.82
CA GLU A 39 -10.20 -16.06 -19.62
C GLU A 39 -10.73 -15.58 -20.97
N THR A 40 -12.05 -15.69 -21.15
CA THR A 40 -12.70 -15.07 -22.29
C THR A 40 -12.56 -13.54 -22.23
N LYS A 41 -12.63 -12.88 -23.39
CA LYS A 41 -12.55 -11.41 -23.43
C LYS A 41 -13.58 -10.75 -22.50
N ALA A 42 -14.78 -11.31 -22.42
CA ALA A 42 -15.86 -10.81 -21.58
C ALA A 42 -15.54 -10.90 -20.08
N GLU A 43 -15.01 -12.03 -19.62
CA GLU A 43 -14.60 -12.22 -18.21
C GLU A 43 -13.47 -11.27 -17.82
N ARG A 44 -12.50 -11.09 -18.73
CA ARG A 44 -11.39 -10.16 -18.52
C ARG A 44 -11.88 -8.71 -18.41
N ASP A 45 -12.79 -8.31 -19.31
CA ASP A 45 -13.36 -6.96 -19.33
C ASP A 45 -14.22 -6.71 -18.08
N PHE A 46 -14.95 -7.73 -17.61
CA PHE A 46 -15.71 -7.68 -16.35
C PHE A 46 -14.82 -7.56 -15.11
N ARG A 47 -13.74 -8.35 -15.02
CA ARG A 47 -12.77 -8.19 -13.92
C ARG A 47 -12.12 -6.81 -13.93
N ASN A 48 -11.77 -6.31 -15.11
CA ASN A 48 -11.19 -4.97 -15.27
C ASN A 48 -12.16 -3.86 -14.83
N SER A 49 -13.47 -3.99 -15.12
CA SER A 49 -14.45 -3.00 -14.71
C SER A 49 -14.63 -2.95 -13.19
N ILE A 50 -14.63 -4.10 -12.51
CA ILE A 50 -14.63 -4.19 -11.05
C ILE A 50 -13.39 -3.51 -10.47
N TRP A 51 -12.21 -3.85 -10.98
CA TRP A 51 -10.96 -3.25 -10.50
C TRP A 51 -10.92 -1.73 -10.67
N LEU A 52 -11.42 -1.23 -11.81
CA LEU A 52 -11.52 0.21 -12.06
C LEU A 52 -12.50 0.89 -11.11
N ALA A 53 -13.64 0.25 -10.82
CA ALA A 53 -14.61 0.77 -9.85
C ALA A 53 -14.00 0.87 -8.44
N GLU A 54 -13.35 -0.20 -7.95
CA GLU A 54 -12.68 -0.20 -6.65
C GLU A 54 -11.57 0.85 -6.56
N ARG A 55 -10.81 1.03 -7.64
CA ARG A 55 -9.75 2.04 -7.71
C ARG A 55 -10.35 3.45 -7.59
N ASN A 56 -11.43 3.71 -8.32
CA ASN A 56 -12.11 5.01 -8.31
C ASN A 56 -12.75 5.30 -6.94
N GLU A 57 -13.36 4.31 -6.30
CA GLU A 57 -13.89 4.45 -4.93
C GLU A 57 -12.79 4.80 -3.93
N LYS A 58 -11.64 4.12 -3.99
CA LYS A 58 -10.47 4.44 -3.14
C LYS A 58 -9.96 5.86 -3.37
N GLU A 59 -9.93 6.32 -4.62
CA GLU A 59 -9.53 7.70 -4.94
C GLU A 59 -10.57 8.72 -4.46
N LEU A 60 -11.86 8.45 -4.60
CA LEU A 60 -12.93 9.30 -4.05
C LEU A 60 -12.84 9.38 -2.54
N ILE A 61 -12.60 8.26 -1.86
CA ILE A 61 -12.36 8.22 -0.42
C ILE A 61 -11.12 9.06 -0.10
N ARG A 62 -9.99 8.92 -0.78
CA ARG A 62 -8.79 9.75 -0.55
C ARG A 62 -9.06 11.25 -0.74
N GLN A 63 -9.81 11.62 -1.77
CA GLN A 63 -10.16 13.02 -2.05
C GLN A 63 -11.12 13.61 -1.01
N THR A 64 -12.09 12.82 -0.53
CA THR A 64 -13.13 13.26 0.42
C THR A 64 -12.69 13.14 1.88
N SER A 65 -12.00 12.07 2.26
CA SER A 65 -11.55 11.79 3.62
C SER A 65 -10.40 12.71 4.10
N ILE A 66 -9.75 13.48 3.20
CA ILE A 66 -8.72 14.48 3.55
C ILE A 66 -9.27 15.91 3.44
N ARG A 67 -10.41 16.20 4.08
CA ARG A 67 -10.86 17.59 4.29
C ARG A 67 -11.16 18.05 5.72
N PRO A 68 -11.26 17.22 6.78
CA PRO A 68 -11.27 17.74 8.15
C PRO A 68 -9.86 17.92 8.74
N PHE A 69 -8.89 17.07 8.38
CA PHE A 69 -7.58 17.01 9.06
C PHE A 69 -6.50 17.99 8.54
N ARG A 70 -6.76 18.77 7.48
CA ARG A 70 -5.81 19.78 6.93
C ARG A 70 -6.23 21.24 7.11
N LYS A 71 -7.28 21.52 7.90
CA LYS A 71 -7.74 22.89 8.23
C LYS A 71 -7.73 23.19 9.73
N ALA A 72 -6.97 22.43 10.52
CA ALA A 72 -6.81 22.69 11.95
C ALA A 72 -5.60 23.59 12.28
N THR A 73 -5.28 24.59 11.44
CA THR A 73 -4.17 25.51 11.75
C THR A 73 -4.59 26.96 12.01
N TYR A 74 -5.86 27.36 11.85
CA TYR A 74 -6.26 28.77 12.13
C TYR A 74 -7.64 29.00 12.75
N THR A 75 -8.41 27.98 13.09
CA THR A 75 -9.56 28.20 13.98
C THR A 75 -9.08 27.99 15.40
N LYS A 76 -8.76 29.09 16.10
CA LYS A 76 -8.78 29.08 17.56
C LYS A 76 -10.10 28.40 17.95
N PHE A 77 -10.03 27.27 18.66
CA PHE A 77 -11.22 26.69 19.26
C PHE A 77 -11.83 27.80 20.11
N ILE A 78 -13.03 28.27 19.73
CA ILE A 78 -13.78 29.15 20.59
C ILE A 78 -14.15 28.24 21.77
N GLU A 79 -13.49 28.42 22.92
CA GLU A 79 -13.83 27.74 24.17
C GLU A 79 -15.20 28.25 24.61
N ILE A 80 -16.27 27.70 24.03
CA ILE A 80 -17.66 28.09 24.33
C ILE A 80 -18.12 27.45 25.65
N ASP A 81 -17.54 26.33 26.07
CA ASP A 81 -17.96 25.63 27.29
C ASP A 81 -16.78 25.42 28.27
N PRO A 82 -16.83 26.00 29.48
CA PRO A 82 -15.86 25.78 30.55
C PRO A 82 -15.61 24.30 30.89
N ARG A 83 -16.58 23.40 30.65
CA ARG A 83 -16.45 21.96 30.91
C ARG A 83 -15.49 21.23 29.98
N LEU A 84 -15.21 21.79 28.80
CA LEU A 84 -14.28 21.21 27.82
C LEU A 84 -12.80 21.50 28.16
N ARG A 85 -12.53 22.42 29.10
CA ARG A 85 -11.20 22.76 29.58
C ARG A 85 -10.52 21.56 30.27
N ASP A 86 -11.27 20.80 31.06
CA ASP A 86 -10.78 19.62 31.79
C ASP A 86 -10.74 18.32 30.96
N TYR A 87 -11.28 18.34 29.74
CA TYR A 87 -11.18 17.20 28.83
C TYR A 87 -9.77 17.11 28.21
N ARG A 88 -9.15 18.28 28.00
CA ARG A 88 -7.82 18.42 27.40
C ARG A 88 -6.67 18.11 28.38
N SER A 89 -6.91 18.28 29.68
CA SER A 89 -5.97 17.89 30.74
C SER A 89 -5.95 16.38 31.02
N ARG A 90 -7.06 15.67 30.79
CA ARG A 90 -7.20 14.23 31.05
C ARG A 90 -6.57 13.32 29.99
N TYR A 91 -6.48 13.75 28.73
CA TYR A 91 -6.04 12.91 27.61
C TYR A 91 -4.74 13.37 26.93
N GLY A 92 -3.93 14.15 27.65
CA GLY A 92 -2.57 14.48 27.22
C GLY A 92 -2.46 15.92 26.74
N ALA A 93 -1.78 16.72 27.55
CA ALA A 93 -1.12 17.92 27.07
C ALA A 93 -0.11 17.48 26.00
N ILE A 94 -0.43 17.69 24.73
CA ILE A 94 0.58 17.69 23.67
C ILE A 94 1.41 18.95 23.91
N SER A 95 2.51 18.76 24.64
CA SER A 95 3.57 19.75 24.80
C SER A 95 4.20 19.99 23.43
N ASN A 96 3.93 21.16 22.85
CA ASN A 96 4.67 21.66 21.69
C ASN A 96 5.80 22.55 22.23
N ASN A 97 6.92 21.96 22.62
CA ASN A 97 8.20 22.66 22.49
C ASN A 97 8.61 22.63 21.02
#